data_AF-B7HKP2-F1
#
_entry.id   AF-B7HKP2-F1
#
_cell.length_a   1.000
_cell.length_b   1.000
_cell.length_c   1.000
_cell.angle_alpha   90.00
_cell.angle_beta   90.00
_cell.angle_gamma   90.00
#
_symmetry.space_group_name_H-M   'P 1'
#
loop_
_entity.id
_entity.type
_entity.pdbx_description
1 polymer ?
#
loop_
_entity_poly.entity_id
_entity_poly.type
_entity_poly.pdbx_seq_one_letter_code
_entity_poly.pdbx_strand_id
1 'polypeptide(L)'
;MRELIKKYQETGQDREILQVLLDYVDEDLTTLKYNDNAPEVKDGLKYVAYRIRAFMMKSCFARRNARNLTERSNQVDDFEGLHEFLDYLYEVDWIKLDWRALRNYDFSSIYVNESEVRDCLGATQYDFFNLLKKFEGLGQSSDEFKIDFKQTKDNLLPLFEEAFLYAIKKVDCERETKEMVKYINKAMLTKFIELQMKRDNVKRIRKGNKSTYVKAETNAEETDIWMMMFGKTLKHIGGLEAFSLWLTPNQTKFVQDVYNIIERDLKENNTGAFRWKEDGTPVLKKRHLAKQMEVMTNQKITETNFKQTLKRCEKKIFDNWKEVISNRF
;
A
#
# COMPACT_ATOMS: atom_id res chain seq x y z
N MET A 1 -7.98 -24.32 -18.40
CA MET A 1 -7.17 -23.90 -17.23
C MET A 1 -6.02 -24.87 -16.93
N ARG A 2 -6.28 -26.14 -16.55
CA ARG A 2 -5.23 -27.08 -16.08
C ARG A 2 -4.09 -27.28 -17.09
N GLU A 3 -4.43 -27.53 -18.37
CA GLU A 3 -3.44 -27.71 -19.44
C GLU A 3 -2.56 -26.48 -19.62
N LEU A 4 -3.15 -25.29 -19.64
CA LEU A 4 -2.41 -24.03 -19.74
C LEU A 4 -1.48 -23.78 -18.55
N ILE A 5 -1.88 -24.19 -17.33
CA ILE A 5 -1.00 -24.12 -16.15
C ILE A 5 0.17 -25.10 -16.32
N LYS A 6 -0.09 -26.36 -16.72
CA LYS A 6 0.97 -27.36 -16.95
C LYS A 6 1.97 -26.88 -18.00
N LYS A 7 1.48 -26.34 -19.12
CA LYS A 7 2.30 -25.73 -20.18
C LYS A 7 3.19 -24.60 -19.64
N TYR A 8 2.66 -23.72 -18.78
CA TYR A 8 3.48 -22.69 -18.12
C TYR A 8 4.51 -23.28 -17.15
N GLN A 9 4.14 -24.30 -16.37
CA GLN A 9 5.04 -24.96 -15.41
C GLN A 9 6.20 -25.68 -16.12
N GLU A 10 5.95 -26.28 -17.27
CA GLU A 10 6.94 -26.99 -18.09
C GLU A 10 7.89 -26.04 -18.83
N THR A 11 7.36 -24.99 -19.45
CA THR A 11 8.14 -24.07 -20.29
C THR A 11 8.76 -22.90 -19.51
N GLY A 12 8.12 -22.48 -18.41
CA GLY A 12 8.48 -21.29 -17.64
C GLY A 12 8.28 -19.95 -18.36
N GLN A 13 7.88 -19.96 -19.63
CA GLN A 13 7.80 -18.78 -20.50
C GLN A 13 6.43 -18.60 -21.17
N ASP A 14 5.61 -19.64 -21.23
CA ASP A 14 4.31 -19.57 -21.89
C ASP A 14 3.29 -18.73 -21.11
N ARG A 15 2.92 -17.56 -21.65
CA ARG A 15 1.99 -16.62 -21.01
C ARG A 15 0.56 -16.70 -21.57
N GLU A 16 0.22 -17.73 -22.33
CA GLU A 16 -1.13 -17.90 -22.88
C GLU A 16 -2.21 -17.86 -21.79
N ILE A 17 -1.96 -18.52 -20.65
CA ILE A 17 -2.87 -18.48 -19.50
C ILE A 17 -3.05 -17.08 -18.91
N LEU A 18 -2.00 -16.25 -18.96
CA LEU A 18 -2.07 -14.89 -18.47
C LEU A 18 -2.95 -14.05 -19.40
N GLN A 19 -2.83 -14.22 -20.71
CA GLN A 19 -3.70 -13.52 -21.66
C GLN A 19 -5.17 -13.85 -21.43
N VAL A 20 -5.52 -15.14 -21.32
CA VAL A 20 -6.90 -15.58 -21.04
C VAL A 20 -7.41 -15.00 -19.71
N LEU A 21 -6.56 -14.94 -18.68
CA LEU A 21 -6.93 -14.32 -17.41
C LEU A 21 -7.25 -12.83 -17.59
N LEU A 22 -6.41 -12.10 -18.32
CA LEU A 22 -6.58 -10.66 -18.54
C LEU A 22 -7.85 -10.34 -19.32
N ASP A 23 -8.17 -11.12 -20.35
CA ASP A 23 -9.40 -10.99 -21.11
C ASP A 23 -10.62 -11.15 -20.18
N TYR A 24 -10.60 -12.14 -19.29
CA TYR A 24 -11.65 -12.33 -18.28
C TYR A 24 -11.73 -11.22 -17.23
N VAL A 25 -10.62 -10.58 -16.86
CA VAL A 25 -10.65 -9.46 -15.90
C VAL A 25 -11.45 -8.27 -16.45
N ASP A 26 -11.49 -8.12 -17.78
CA ASP A 26 -12.22 -7.04 -18.44
C ASP A 26 -13.71 -7.32 -18.65
N GLU A 27 -14.12 -8.60 -18.60
CA GLU A 27 -15.54 -9.00 -18.64
C GLU A 27 -16.35 -8.51 -17.42
N ASP A 28 -17.67 -8.40 -17.61
CA ASP A 28 -18.60 -8.26 -16.48
C ASP A 28 -18.81 -9.62 -15.79
N LEU A 29 -18.10 -9.78 -14.68
CA LEU A 29 -18.14 -10.99 -13.85
C LEU A 29 -19.08 -10.87 -12.64
N THR A 30 -19.97 -9.86 -12.60
CA THR A 30 -20.88 -9.62 -11.46
C THR A 30 -21.84 -10.78 -11.21
N THR A 31 -22.23 -11.51 -12.25
CA THR A 31 -23.10 -12.70 -12.16
C THR A 31 -22.47 -13.85 -11.37
N LEU A 32 -21.13 -13.92 -11.27
CA LEU A 32 -20.43 -14.90 -10.44
C LEU A 32 -20.60 -14.66 -8.92
N LYS A 33 -21.10 -13.48 -8.53
CA LYS A 33 -21.39 -13.13 -7.12
C LYS A 33 -22.70 -13.75 -6.60
N TYR A 34 -23.65 -14.08 -7.49
CA TYR A 34 -25.04 -14.39 -7.15
C TYR A 34 -25.45 -15.85 -7.35
N ASN A 35 -24.52 -16.71 -7.76
CA ASN A 35 -24.76 -18.15 -7.84
C ASN A 35 -24.47 -18.81 -6.49
N ASP A 36 -25.50 -18.90 -5.63
CA ASP A 36 -25.49 -19.70 -4.38
C ASP A 36 -25.25 -21.19 -4.65
N ASN A 37 -25.66 -21.66 -5.84
CA ASN A 37 -25.12 -22.86 -6.44
C ASN A 37 -23.80 -22.49 -7.09
N ALA A 38 -22.70 -22.59 -6.33
CA ALA A 38 -21.34 -22.42 -6.82
C ALA A 38 -21.29 -22.94 -8.26
N PRO A 39 -21.18 -22.06 -9.28
CA PRO A 39 -21.28 -22.51 -10.66
C PRO A 39 -20.23 -23.58 -10.77
N GLU A 40 -20.64 -24.77 -11.20
CA GLU A 40 -19.72 -25.88 -11.46
C GLU A 40 -18.46 -25.24 -12.02
N VAL A 41 -17.32 -25.47 -11.35
CA VAL A 41 -16.03 -24.80 -11.56
C VAL A 41 -15.45 -25.22 -12.93
N LYS A 42 -16.26 -25.16 -13.99
CA LYS A 42 -15.93 -25.47 -15.37
C LYS A 42 -14.91 -24.47 -15.88
N ASP A 43 -14.98 -23.22 -15.41
CA ASP A 43 -13.95 -22.22 -15.67
C ASP A 43 -13.39 -21.61 -14.39
N GLY A 44 -12.51 -22.35 -13.72
CA GLY A 44 -11.81 -21.88 -12.53
C GLY A 44 -11.01 -20.58 -12.74
N LEU A 45 -10.61 -20.28 -13.98
CA LEU A 45 -9.84 -19.07 -14.29
C LEU A 45 -10.72 -17.81 -14.22
N LYS A 46 -11.99 -17.89 -14.64
CA LYS A 46 -12.97 -16.79 -14.45
C LYS A 46 -13.15 -16.42 -12.97
N TYR A 47 -13.10 -17.40 -12.06
CA TYR A 47 -13.18 -17.10 -10.63
C TYR A 47 -11.94 -16.37 -10.12
N VAL A 48 -10.74 -16.71 -10.62
CA VAL A 48 -9.52 -15.96 -10.31
C VAL A 48 -9.61 -14.53 -10.85
N ALA A 49 -10.04 -14.34 -12.10
CA ALA A 49 -10.26 -13.03 -12.71
C ALA A 49 -11.27 -12.19 -11.91
N TYR A 50 -12.39 -12.78 -11.50
CA TYR A 50 -13.40 -12.13 -10.65
C TYR A 50 -12.78 -11.60 -9.35
N ARG A 51 -11.93 -12.38 -8.68
CA ARG A 51 -11.27 -11.97 -7.43
C ARG A 51 -10.33 -10.79 -7.65
N ILE A 52 -9.60 -10.75 -8.77
CA ILE A 52 -8.74 -9.62 -9.14
C ILE A 52 -9.60 -8.37 -9.39
N ARG A 53 -10.62 -8.47 -10.25
CA ARG A 53 -11.53 -7.36 -10.56
C ARG A 53 -12.23 -6.82 -9.32
N ALA A 54 -12.78 -7.71 -8.48
CA ALA A 54 -13.45 -7.33 -7.23
C ALA A 54 -12.50 -6.61 -6.24
N PHE A 55 -11.23 -7.01 -6.19
CA PHE A 55 -10.23 -6.33 -5.37
C PHE A 55 -9.96 -4.91 -5.90
N MET A 56 -9.69 -4.75 -7.20
CA MET A 56 -9.48 -3.44 -7.82
C MET A 56 -10.70 -2.53 -7.66
N MET A 57 -11.90 -3.10 -7.83
CA MET A 57 -13.17 -2.41 -7.62
C MET A 57 -13.29 -1.88 -6.20
N LYS A 58 -13.03 -2.73 -5.19
CA LYS A 58 -13.02 -2.34 -3.78
C LYS A 58 -11.97 -1.27 -3.47
N SER A 59 -10.78 -1.36 -4.05
CA SER A 59 -9.73 -0.35 -3.90
C SER A 59 -10.11 0.99 -4.52
N CYS A 60 -10.74 0.99 -5.70
CA CYS A 60 -11.26 2.18 -6.35
C CYS A 60 -12.33 2.85 -5.45
N PHE A 61 -13.30 2.09 -4.95
CA PHE A 61 -14.33 2.61 -4.04
C PHE A 61 -13.76 3.14 -2.75
N ALA A 62 -12.81 2.46 -2.11
CA ALA A 62 -12.19 2.95 -0.88
C ALA A 62 -11.49 4.30 -1.09
N ARG A 63 -10.76 4.46 -2.20
CA ARG A 63 -10.09 5.72 -2.55
C ARG A 63 -11.10 6.83 -2.86
N ARG A 64 -12.14 6.54 -3.65
CA ARG A 64 -13.21 7.52 -3.95
C ARG A 64 -13.97 7.89 -2.70
N ASN A 65 -14.35 6.94 -1.84
CA ASN A 65 -15.02 7.24 -0.58
C ASN A 65 -14.16 8.12 0.33
N ALA A 66 -12.85 7.91 0.38
CA ALA A 66 -11.95 8.79 1.14
C ALA A 66 -11.90 10.22 0.57
N ARG A 67 -11.80 10.38 -0.76
CA ARG A 67 -11.85 11.69 -1.43
C ARG A 67 -13.22 12.37 -1.21
N ASN A 68 -14.28 11.61 -1.46
CA ASN A 68 -15.66 12.07 -1.30
C ASN A 68 -15.96 12.42 0.15
N LEU A 69 -15.41 11.75 1.18
CA LEU A 69 -15.58 12.16 2.58
C LEU A 69 -15.03 13.56 2.85
N THR A 70 -13.93 13.95 2.19
CA THR A 70 -13.36 15.30 2.27
C THR A 70 -14.15 16.32 1.45
N GLU A 71 -14.77 15.92 0.34
CA GLU A 71 -15.63 16.78 -0.48
C GLU A 71 -17.05 16.92 0.13
N ARG A 72 -17.54 15.86 0.78
CA ARG A 72 -18.83 15.75 1.50
C ARG A 72 -18.96 16.75 2.63
N SER A 73 -17.87 17.12 3.30
CA SER A 73 -17.91 18.14 4.34
C SER A 73 -18.27 19.53 3.80
N ASN A 74 -18.14 19.74 2.49
CA ASN A 74 -18.41 21.04 1.83
C ASN A 74 -19.79 21.08 1.14
N GLN A 75 -20.57 19.99 1.18
CA GLN A 75 -21.87 19.84 0.50
C GLN A 75 -22.92 19.14 1.38
N VAL A 76 -22.83 19.30 2.69
CA VAL A 76 -23.65 18.56 3.67
C VAL A 76 -25.15 18.68 3.37
N ASP A 77 -25.63 19.89 3.08
CA ASP A 77 -27.05 20.16 2.81
C ASP A 77 -27.56 19.43 1.54
N ASP A 78 -26.74 19.32 0.49
CA ASP A 78 -27.10 18.60 -0.75
C ASP A 78 -27.18 17.08 -0.49
N PHE A 79 -26.35 16.53 0.41
CA PHE A 79 -26.40 15.11 0.79
C PHE A 79 -27.64 14.79 1.63
N GLU A 80 -27.94 15.63 2.62
CA GLU A 80 -29.14 15.48 3.45
C GLU A 80 -30.39 15.56 2.58
N GLY A 81 -30.48 16.57 1.69
CA GLY A 81 -31.59 16.68 0.75
C GLY A 81 -31.75 15.47 -0.17
N LEU A 82 -30.65 14.92 -0.70
CA LEU A 82 -30.74 13.68 -1.51
C LEU A 82 -31.26 12.50 -0.66
N HIS A 83 -30.78 12.36 0.57
CA HIS A 83 -31.22 11.29 1.46
C HIS A 83 -32.69 11.39 1.83
N GLU A 84 -33.20 12.59 2.11
CA GLU A 84 -34.63 12.81 2.38
C GLU A 84 -35.52 12.32 1.23
N PHE A 85 -35.15 12.63 -0.02
CA PHE A 85 -35.89 12.14 -1.19
C PHE A 85 -35.78 10.62 -1.37
N LEU A 86 -34.59 10.05 -1.17
CA LEU A 86 -34.39 8.59 -1.29
C LEU A 86 -35.13 7.82 -0.20
N ASP A 87 -35.18 8.33 1.03
CA ASP A 87 -35.92 7.74 2.14
C ASP A 87 -37.43 7.83 1.89
N TYR A 88 -37.92 8.97 1.36
CA TYR A 88 -39.31 9.08 0.93
C TYR A 88 -39.67 8.04 -0.15
N LEU A 89 -38.81 7.86 -1.16
CA LEU A 89 -39.02 6.85 -2.21
C LEU A 89 -38.87 5.41 -1.68
N TYR A 90 -38.14 5.19 -0.58
CA TYR A 90 -37.96 3.86 0.04
C TYR A 90 -39.25 3.33 0.66
N GLU A 91 -40.06 4.24 1.20
CA GLU A 91 -41.38 3.92 1.75
C GLU A 91 -42.43 3.64 0.65
N VAL A 92 -42.09 3.89 -0.63
CA VAL A 92 -42.99 3.68 -1.77
C VAL A 92 -42.77 2.28 -2.35
N ASP A 93 -43.68 1.36 -2.05
CA ASP A 93 -43.58 -0.06 -2.40
C ASP A 93 -43.95 -0.38 -3.86
N TRP A 94 -44.66 0.53 -4.56
CA TRP A 94 -45.10 0.33 -5.93
C TRP A 94 -44.08 0.76 -7.00
N ILE A 95 -43.01 1.48 -6.64
CA ILE A 95 -41.93 1.85 -7.57
C ILE A 95 -40.76 0.86 -7.42
N LYS A 96 -40.41 0.18 -8.50
CA LYS A 96 -39.34 -0.83 -8.49
C LYS A 96 -37.96 -0.19 -8.63
N LEU A 97 -37.36 0.18 -7.51
CA LEU A 97 -36.00 0.74 -7.44
C LEU A 97 -34.96 -0.28 -6.98
N ASP A 98 -33.75 -0.22 -7.55
CA ASP A 98 -32.61 -1.01 -7.08
C ASP A 98 -31.90 -0.28 -5.94
N TRP A 99 -32.39 -0.48 -4.72
CA TRP A 99 -31.84 0.11 -3.51
C TRP A 99 -30.36 -0.23 -3.25
N ARG A 100 -29.84 -1.31 -3.82
CA ARG A 100 -28.42 -1.66 -3.69
C ARG A 100 -27.56 -0.82 -4.63
N ALA A 101 -28.06 -0.57 -5.85
CA ALA A 101 -27.42 0.33 -6.81
C ALA A 101 -27.44 1.79 -6.31
N LEU A 102 -28.59 2.24 -5.79
CA LEU A 102 -28.76 3.61 -5.27
C LEU A 102 -27.80 3.96 -4.13
N ARG A 103 -27.51 3.01 -3.22
CA ARG A 103 -26.49 3.19 -2.16
C ARG A 103 -25.08 3.43 -2.69
N ASN A 104 -24.82 3.12 -3.96
CA ASN A 104 -23.56 3.36 -4.64
C ASN A 104 -23.68 4.48 -5.69
N TYR A 105 -24.69 5.35 -5.57
CA TYR A 105 -24.96 6.47 -6.48
C TYR A 105 -25.19 6.05 -7.93
N ASP A 106 -25.65 4.82 -8.13
CA ASP A 106 -26.17 4.38 -9.42
C ASP A 106 -27.68 4.60 -9.44
N PHE A 107 -28.08 5.67 -10.12
CA PHE A 107 -29.46 6.12 -10.23
C PHE A 107 -30.20 5.53 -11.43
N SER A 108 -29.64 4.52 -12.11
CA SER A 108 -30.23 3.95 -13.32
C SER A 108 -31.67 3.47 -13.12
N SER A 109 -31.98 2.86 -11.96
CA SER A 109 -33.36 2.42 -11.67
C SER A 109 -34.33 3.58 -11.48
N ILE A 110 -33.87 4.77 -11.07
CA ILE A 110 -34.73 5.97 -11.00
C ILE A 110 -35.06 6.45 -12.40
N TYR A 111 -34.09 6.51 -13.32
CA TYR A 111 -34.33 6.92 -14.70
C TYR A 111 -35.20 5.91 -15.48
N VAL A 112 -35.08 4.62 -15.18
CA VAL A 112 -35.96 3.60 -15.77
C VAL A 112 -37.43 3.76 -15.33
N ASN A 113 -37.66 4.22 -14.10
CA ASN A 113 -39.01 4.46 -13.55
C ASN A 113 -39.28 5.98 -13.40
N GLU A 114 -38.76 6.79 -14.34
CA GLU A 114 -38.75 8.24 -14.20
C GLU A 114 -40.16 8.82 -14.08
N SER A 115 -41.13 8.30 -14.85
CA SER A 115 -42.52 8.79 -14.81
C SER A 115 -43.14 8.58 -13.42
N GLU A 116 -43.01 7.36 -12.88
CA GLU A 116 -43.57 7.00 -11.58
C GLU A 116 -42.90 7.79 -10.43
N VAL A 117 -41.60 8.02 -10.53
CA VAL A 117 -40.85 8.83 -9.56
C VAL A 117 -41.27 10.30 -9.63
N ARG A 118 -41.42 10.86 -10.83
CA ARG A 118 -41.88 12.25 -11.04
C ARG A 118 -43.28 12.45 -10.48
N ASP A 119 -44.19 11.51 -10.74
CA ASP A 119 -45.56 11.56 -10.23
C ASP A 119 -45.60 11.45 -8.70
N CYS A 120 -44.75 10.59 -8.13
CA CYS A 120 -44.64 10.43 -6.68
C CYS A 120 -44.13 11.69 -5.97
N LEU A 121 -43.16 12.39 -6.56
CA LEU A 121 -42.54 13.57 -5.96
C LEU A 121 -43.29 14.87 -6.28
N GLY A 122 -44.10 14.90 -7.33
CA GLY A 122 -44.93 16.05 -7.69
C GLY A 122 -44.10 17.32 -7.93
N ALA A 123 -44.34 18.36 -7.14
CA ALA A 123 -43.69 19.67 -7.32
C ALA A 123 -42.19 19.67 -6.98
N THR A 124 -41.73 18.78 -6.09
CA THR A 124 -40.33 18.72 -5.64
C THR A 124 -39.44 17.88 -6.55
N GLN A 125 -40.00 17.27 -7.61
CA GLN A 125 -39.25 16.45 -8.56
C GLN A 125 -38.04 17.18 -9.16
N TYR A 126 -38.15 18.49 -9.42
CA TYR A 126 -37.08 19.26 -10.05
C TYR A 126 -35.86 19.37 -9.13
N ASP A 127 -36.07 19.58 -7.84
CA ASP A 127 -35.01 19.63 -6.85
C ASP A 127 -34.34 18.27 -6.71
N PHE A 128 -35.14 17.19 -6.69
CA PHE A 128 -34.61 15.84 -6.67
C PHE A 128 -33.74 15.51 -7.89
N PHE A 129 -34.21 15.73 -9.11
CA PHE A 129 -33.42 15.44 -10.32
C PHE A 129 -32.20 16.36 -10.46
N ASN A 130 -32.26 17.60 -9.95
CA ASN A 130 -31.08 18.47 -9.84
C ASN A 130 -30.04 17.89 -8.87
N LEU A 131 -30.48 17.38 -7.71
CA LEU A 131 -29.61 16.69 -6.77
C LEU A 131 -29.01 15.42 -7.39
N LEU A 132 -29.81 14.58 -8.04
CA LEU A 132 -29.30 13.39 -8.76
C LEU A 132 -28.20 13.76 -9.74
N LYS A 133 -28.38 14.82 -10.54
CA LYS A 133 -27.37 15.31 -11.48
C LYS A 133 -26.09 15.78 -10.80
N LYS A 134 -26.18 16.43 -9.63
CA LYS A 134 -25.00 16.79 -8.82
C LYS A 134 -24.22 15.55 -8.37
N PHE A 135 -24.91 14.43 -8.14
CA PHE A 135 -24.33 13.18 -7.62
C PHE A 135 -24.07 12.10 -8.67
N GLU A 136 -24.49 12.29 -9.93
CA GLU A 136 -24.35 11.32 -11.03
C GLU A 136 -22.88 10.92 -11.27
N GLY A 137 -21.96 11.86 -11.06
CA GLY A 137 -20.51 11.62 -11.13
C GLY A 137 -19.99 10.59 -10.11
N LEU A 138 -20.74 10.32 -9.03
CA LEU A 138 -20.35 9.38 -7.97
C LEU A 138 -20.64 7.91 -8.32
N GLY A 139 -21.49 7.65 -9.31
CA GLY A 139 -21.90 6.30 -9.73
C GLY A 139 -20.80 5.53 -10.48
N GLN A 140 -20.93 4.20 -10.56
CA GLN A 140 -19.96 3.32 -11.22
C GLN A 140 -19.94 3.48 -12.75
N SER A 141 -21.03 4.01 -13.31
CA SER A 141 -21.20 4.25 -14.75
C SER A 141 -20.59 5.57 -15.20
N SER A 142 -20.20 6.45 -14.27
CA SER A 142 -19.67 7.78 -14.59
C SER A 142 -18.31 7.71 -15.28
N ASP A 143 -18.02 8.69 -16.13
CA ASP A 143 -16.72 8.76 -16.80
C ASP A 143 -15.57 8.99 -15.81
N GLU A 144 -15.84 9.72 -14.72
CA GLU A 144 -14.89 9.84 -13.62
C GLU A 144 -14.57 8.48 -12.97
N PHE A 145 -15.59 7.64 -12.75
CA PHE A 145 -15.37 6.31 -12.22
C PHE A 145 -14.54 5.46 -13.17
N LYS A 146 -14.83 5.51 -14.48
CA LYS A 146 -14.03 4.79 -15.49
C LYS A 146 -12.58 5.25 -15.49
N ILE A 147 -12.32 6.56 -15.37
CA ILE A 147 -10.97 7.12 -15.25
C ILE A 147 -10.29 6.61 -13.97
N ASP A 148 -10.95 6.73 -12.82
CA ASP A 148 -10.40 6.29 -11.54
C ASP A 148 -10.13 4.78 -11.53
N PHE A 149 -11.06 3.98 -12.06
CA PHE A 149 -10.90 2.53 -12.16
C PHE A 149 -9.76 2.16 -13.11
N LYS A 150 -9.64 2.84 -14.25
CA LYS A 150 -8.49 2.67 -15.17
C LYS A 150 -7.18 2.94 -14.45
N GLN A 151 -7.06 4.04 -13.71
CA GLN A 151 -5.87 4.31 -12.91
C GLN A 151 -5.61 3.23 -11.84
N THR A 152 -6.65 2.70 -11.21
CA THR A 152 -6.49 1.60 -10.23
C THR A 152 -6.01 0.33 -10.94
N LYS A 153 -6.57 0.02 -12.11
CA LYS A 153 -6.16 -1.11 -12.95
C LYS A 153 -4.69 -0.96 -13.36
N ASP A 154 -4.32 0.16 -13.95
CA ASP A 154 -2.94 0.44 -14.40
C ASP A 154 -1.93 0.31 -13.24
N ASN A 155 -2.32 0.69 -12.02
CA ASN A 155 -1.47 0.60 -10.84
C ASN A 155 -1.39 -0.82 -10.23
N LEU A 156 -2.50 -1.57 -10.20
CA LEU A 156 -2.59 -2.83 -9.46
C LEU A 156 -2.43 -4.07 -10.34
N LEU A 157 -2.88 -4.02 -11.59
CA LEU A 157 -2.89 -5.17 -12.50
C LEU A 157 -1.51 -5.75 -12.73
N PRO A 158 -0.43 -4.97 -12.97
CA PRO A 158 0.91 -5.54 -13.14
C PRO A 158 1.39 -6.35 -11.93
N LEU A 159 0.99 -5.94 -10.71
CA LEU A 159 1.31 -6.68 -9.48
C LEU A 159 0.51 -7.99 -9.40
N PHE A 160 -0.74 -7.98 -9.85
CA PHE A 160 -1.57 -9.18 -9.94
C PHE A 160 -1.06 -10.16 -10.99
N GLU A 161 -0.57 -9.69 -12.13
CA GLU A 161 0.06 -10.53 -13.16
C GLU A 161 1.27 -11.29 -12.58
N GLU A 162 2.22 -10.57 -11.96
CA GLU A 162 3.39 -11.20 -11.34
C GLU A 162 2.99 -12.16 -10.21
N ALA A 163 2.01 -11.77 -9.38
CA ALA A 163 1.51 -12.61 -8.30
C ALA A 163 0.79 -13.87 -8.80
N PHE A 164 0.04 -13.77 -9.91
CA PHE A 164 -0.64 -14.89 -10.54
C PHE A 164 0.37 -15.88 -11.11
N LEU A 165 1.37 -15.41 -11.88
CA LEU A 165 2.45 -16.23 -12.40
C LEU A 165 3.20 -16.98 -11.28
N TYR A 166 3.48 -16.29 -10.17
CA TYR A 166 4.06 -16.92 -8.97
C TYR A 166 3.17 -18.04 -8.40
N ALA A 167 1.85 -17.83 -8.37
CA ALA A 167 0.90 -18.79 -7.82
C ALA A 167 0.76 -20.03 -8.71
N ILE A 168 0.58 -19.85 -10.02
CA ILE A 168 0.43 -20.96 -10.97
C ILE A 168 1.73 -21.76 -11.15
N LYS A 169 2.90 -21.17 -10.89
CA LYS A 169 4.17 -21.92 -10.84
C LYS A 169 4.20 -22.99 -9.75
N LYS A 170 3.37 -22.86 -8.71
CA LYS A 170 3.42 -23.71 -7.49
C LYS A 170 2.16 -24.53 -7.24
N VAL A 171 1.09 -24.29 -8.01
CA VAL A 171 -0.17 -25.01 -7.82
C VAL A 171 -0.03 -26.46 -8.31
N ASP A 172 -0.57 -27.39 -7.54
CA ASP A 172 -0.64 -28.79 -7.91
C ASP A 172 -1.79 -29.01 -8.92
N CYS A 173 -1.44 -29.37 -10.15
CA CYS A 173 -2.38 -29.55 -11.25
C CYS A 173 -3.17 -30.86 -11.18
N GLU A 174 -2.84 -31.79 -10.28
CA GLU A 174 -3.58 -33.05 -10.12
C GLU A 174 -4.82 -32.89 -9.22
N ARG A 175 -4.87 -31.81 -8.44
CA ARG A 175 -5.97 -31.45 -7.52
C ARG A 175 -7.24 -31.03 -8.26
N GLU A 176 -8.38 -31.13 -7.59
CA GLU A 176 -9.65 -30.64 -8.13
C GLU A 176 -9.58 -29.14 -8.47
N THR A 177 -10.28 -28.70 -9.51
CA THR A 177 -10.26 -27.29 -9.97
C THR A 177 -10.58 -26.32 -8.82
N LYS A 178 -11.52 -26.68 -7.93
CA LYS A 178 -11.88 -25.87 -6.75
C LYS A 178 -10.69 -25.68 -5.80
N GLU A 179 -9.91 -26.74 -5.55
CA GLU A 179 -8.72 -26.68 -4.71
C GLU A 179 -7.61 -25.86 -5.37
N MET A 180 -7.41 -26.04 -6.69
CA MET A 180 -6.46 -25.26 -7.47
C MET A 180 -6.78 -23.76 -7.39
N VAL A 181 -8.03 -23.37 -7.63
CA VAL A 181 -8.50 -21.98 -7.56
C VAL A 181 -8.34 -21.39 -6.17
N LYS A 182 -8.67 -22.16 -5.12
CA LYS A 182 -8.47 -21.75 -3.72
C LYS A 182 -6.99 -21.49 -3.42
N TYR A 183 -6.11 -22.37 -3.87
CA TYR A 183 -4.67 -22.21 -3.72
C TYR A 183 -4.17 -20.98 -4.47
N ILE A 184 -4.52 -20.85 -5.75
CA ILE A 184 -4.08 -19.74 -6.61
C ILE A 184 -4.48 -18.41 -5.99
N ASN A 185 -5.75 -18.24 -5.60
CA ASN A 185 -6.20 -17.00 -4.97
C ASN A 185 -5.45 -16.67 -3.67
N LYS A 186 -5.16 -17.67 -2.83
CA LYS A 186 -4.42 -17.47 -1.58
C LYS A 186 -2.95 -17.10 -1.83
N ALA A 187 -2.27 -17.82 -2.71
CA ALA A 187 -0.87 -17.59 -3.04
C ALA A 187 -0.68 -16.26 -3.79
N MET A 188 -1.57 -15.97 -4.75
CA MET A 188 -1.62 -14.71 -5.50
C MET A 188 -1.84 -13.53 -4.56
N LEU A 189 -2.84 -13.56 -3.68
CA LEU A 189 -3.08 -12.45 -2.74
C LEU A 189 -1.87 -12.21 -1.82
N THR A 190 -1.25 -13.29 -1.33
CA THR A 190 -0.06 -13.19 -0.48
C THR A 190 1.10 -12.52 -1.22
N LYS A 191 1.35 -12.94 -2.47
CA LYS A 191 2.43 -12.38 -3.29
C LYS A 191 2.13 -10.95 -3.74
N PHE A 192 0.89 -10.66 -4.10
CA PHE A 192 0.42 -9.31 -4.43
C PHE A 192 0.69 -8.34 -3.27
N ILE A 193 0.34 -8.71 -2.03
CA ILE A 193 0.61 -7.86 -0.86
C ILE A 193 2.12 -7.62 -0.68
N GLU A 194 2.95 -8.65 -0.87
CA GLU A 194 4.41 -8.51 -0.81
C GLU A 194 4.94 -7.53 -1.89
N LEU A 195 4.44 -7.64 -3.12
CA LEU A 195 4.82 -6.77 -4.23
C LEU A 195 4.33 -5.34 -4.03
N GLN A 196 3.10 -5.16 -3.56
CA GLN A 196 2.53 -3.87 -3.20
C GLN A 196 3.34 -3.21 -2.09
N MET A 197 3.67 -3.94 -1.02
CA MET A 197 4.55 -3.44 0.04
C MET A 197 5.93 -3.04 -0.48
N LYS A 198 6.49 -3.78 -1.44
CA LYS A 198 7.77 -3.45 -2.06
C LYS A 198 7.67 -2.17 -2.89
N ARG A 199 6.63 -2.01 -3.70
CA ARG A 199 6.35 -0.82 -4.53
C ARG A 199 6.13 0.42 -3.67
N ASP A 200 5.31 0.29 -2.64
CA ASP A 200 4.92 1.39 -1.75
C ASP A 200 5.98 1.65 -0.66
N ASN A 201 7.11 0.92 -0.70
CA ASN A 201 8.19 0.96 0.27
C ASN A 201 7.72 0.77 1.73
N VAL A 202 6.69 -0.05 1.93
CA VAL A 202 6.12 -0.38 3.23
C VAL A 202 6.82 -1.60 3.81
N LYS A 203 7.26 -1.50 5.07
CA LYS A 203 7.84 -2.62 5.82
C LYS A 203 6.85 -3.11 6.86
N ARG A 204 6.71 -4.43 6.97
CA ARG A 204 5.94 -5.07 8.04
C ARG A 204 6.86 -5.33 9.23
N ILE A 205 6.51 -4.77 10.37
CA ILE A 205 7.15 -5.00 11.66
C ILE A 205 6.27 -5.97 12.44
N ARG A 206 6.86 -7.08 12.92
CA ARG A 206 6.16 -8.10 13.73
C ARG A 206 6.65 -8.03 15.17
N LYS A 207 5.72 -7.90 16.11
CA LYS A 207 6.01 -7.93 17.55
C LYS A 207 5.00 -8.87 18.22
N GLY A 208 5.44 -10.09 18.52
CA GLY A 208 4.55 -11.17 18.95
C GLY A 208 3.47 -11.45 17.89
N ASN A 209 2.20 -11.37 18.30
CA ASN A 209 1.04 -11.58 17.42
C ASN A 209 0.57 -10.33 16.67
N LYS A 210 1.19 -9.16 16.93
CA LYS A 210 0.82 -7.90 16.27
C LYS A 210 1.73 -7.62 15.08
N SER A 211 1.14 -7.11 14.00
CA SER A 211 1.85 -6.64 12.80
C SER A 211 1.52 -5.17 12.56
N THR A 212 2.55 -4.33 12.49
CA THR A 212 2.44 -2.91 12.12
C THR A 212 3.07 -2.71 10.75
N TYR A 213 2.45 -1.90 9.91
CA TYR A 213 2.93 -1.56 8.57
C TYR A 213 3.41 -0.13 8.58
N VAL A 214 4.64 0.09 8.16
CA VAL A 214 5.31 1.39 8.25
C VAL A 214 5.89 1.72 6.90
N LYS A 215 5.58 2.92 6.38
CA LYS A 215 6.21 3.46 5.18
C LYS A 215 7.68 3.78 5.51
N ALA A 216 8.60 3.08 4.87
CA ALA A 216 10.02 3.26 5.10
C ALA A 216 10.53 4.40 4.23
N GLU A 217 10.64 5.60 4.77
CA GLU A 217 11.19 6.76 4.07
C GLU A 217 12.28 7.37 4.93
N THR A 218 13.45 7.58 4.36
CA THR A 218 14.52 8.30 5.05
C THR A 218 14.53 9.74 4.59
N ASN A 219 14.57 10.67 5.54
CA ASN A 219 14.74 12.08 5.25
C ASN A 219 16.05 12.57 5.88
N ALA A 220 17.06 12.82 5.05
CA ALA A 220 18.38 13.27 5.52
C ALA A 220 18.32 14.63 6.22
N GLU A 221 17.40 15.52 5.83
CA GLU A 221 17.29 16.88 6.36
C GLU A 221 16.67 16.89 7.76
N GLU A 222 15.63 16.08 7.96
CA GLU A 222 14.94 15.96 9.25
C GLU A 222 15.63 15.02 10.24
N THR A 223 16.49 14.12 9.74
CA THR A 223 17.13 13.09 10.58
C THR A 223 18.41 13.60 11.23
N ASP A 224 18.45 13.61 12.56
CA ASP A 224 19.69 13.87 13.29
C ASP A 224 20.58 12.61 13.35
N ILE A 225 21.58 12.54 12.49
CA ILE A 225 22.54 11.43 12.40
C ILE A 225 23.29 11.21 13.72
N TRP A 226 23.63 12.28 14.44
CA TRP A 226 24.30 12.17 15.74
C TRP A 226 23.39 11.50 16.77
N MET A 227 22.11 11.91 16.79
CA MET A 227 21.09 11.28 17.61
C MET A 227 20.91 9.80 17.25
N MET A 228 20.97 9.43 15.96
CA MET A 228 20.91 8.01 15.54
C MET A 228 22.15 7.20 15.98
N MET A 229 23.33 7.82 15.94
CA MET A 229 24.60 7.14 16.25
C MET A 229 24.78 6.92 17.75
N PHE A 230 24.51 7.96 18.54
CA PHE A 230 24.85 8.01 19.97
C PHE A 230 23.63 8.22 20.88
N GLY A 231 22.46 8.60 20.37
CA GLY A 231 21.32 8.97 21.22
C GLY A 231 21.45 10.35 21.87
N LYS A 232 22.41 11.17 21.41
CA LYS A 232 22.55 12.59 21.72
C LYS A 232 22.98 13.36 20.47
N THR A 233 22.45 14.57 20.29
CA THR A 233 22.85 15.42 19.17
C THR A 233 24.18 16.13 19.43
N LEU A 234 25.10 16.08 18.47
CA LEU A 234 26.32 16.91 18.50
C LEU A 234 26.12 18.26 17.79
N LYS A 235 24.98 18.50 17.12
CA LYS A 235 24.75 19.67 16.25
C LYS A 235 24.97 20.99 17.00
N HIS A 236 24.47 21.09 18.23
CA HIS A 236 24.51 22.32 19.01
C HIS A 236 25.79 22.51 19.83
N ILE A 237 26.62 21.48 19.96
CA ILE A 237 27.84 21.53 20.78
C ILE A 237 29.13 21.60 19.94
N GLY A 238 29.02 21.84 18.63
CA GLY A 238 30.18 22.04 17.74
C GLY A 238 30.57 20.80 16.97
N GLY A 239 29.67 19.82 16.86
CA GLY A 239 29.91 18.60 16.12
C GLY A 239 30.99 17.74 16.75
N LEU A 240 31.66 16.94 15.91
CA LEU A 240 32.71 16.03 16.33
C LEU A 240 34.01 16.77 16.74
N GLU A 241 34.25 17.94 16.16
CA GLU A 241 35.45 18.77 16.41
C GLU A 241 35.56 19.21 17.86
N ALA A 242 34.41 19.44 18.51
CA ALA A 242 34.32 19.76 19.92
C ALA A 242 34.89 18.66 20.82
N PHE A 243 35.12 17.45 20.30
CA PHE A 243 35.71 16.32 21.04
C PHE A 243 37.14 15.96 20.59
N SER A 244 37.80 16.82 19.80
CA SER A 244 39.12 16.57 19.22
C SER A 244 40.24 16.32 20.24
N LEU A 245 40.13 16.85 21.47
CA LEU A 245 41.10 16.61 22.55
C LEU A 245 40.98 15.20 23.16
N TRP A 246 39.82 14.56 23.07
CA TRP A 246 39.55 13.28 23.73
C TRP A 246 39.54 12.08 22.77
N LEU A 247 39.20 12.32 21.51
CA LEU A 247 39.24 11.34 20.43
C LEU A 247 40.62 11.35 19.76
N THR A 248 41.20 10.18 19.54
CA THR A 248 42.42 10.09 18.72
C THR A 248 42.10 10.40 17.25
N PRO A 249 43.07 10.80 16.41
CA PRO A 249 42.82 11.06 14.99
C PRO A 249 42.12 9.90 14.27
N ASN A 250 42.49 8.66 14.60
CA ASN A 250 41.84 7.46 14.05
C ASN A 250 40.39 7.28 14.54
N GLN A 251 40.08 7.65 15.78
CA GLN A 251 38.72 7.61 16.32
C GLN A 251 37.85 8.70 15.69
N THR A 252 38.37 9.92 15.56
CA THR A 252 37.70 11.03 14.88
C THR A 252 37.38 10.66 13.44
N LYS A 253 38.37 10.16 12.69
CA LYS A 253 38.17 9.68 11.32
C LYS A 253 37.11 8.57 11.26
N PHE A 254 37.20 7.55 12.13
CA PHE A 254 36.22 6.47 12.18
C PHE A 254 34.78 6.98 12.41
N VAL A 255 34.59 7.90 13.36
CA VAL A 255 33.25 8.46 13.64
C VAL A 255 32.74 9.29 12.47
N GLN A 256 33.60 10.10 11.85
CA GLN A 256 33.25 10.89 10.67
C GLN A 256 32.89 10.00 9.48
N ASP A 257 33.65 8.94 9.23
CA ASP A 257 33.37 7.98 8.17
C ASP A 257 32.02 7.29 8.37
N VAL A 258 31.70 6.90 9.61
CA VAL A 258 30.38 6.34 9.95
C VAL A 258 29.27 7.37 9.72
N TYR A 259 29.48 8.62 10.12
CA TYR A 259 28.53 9.70 9.86
C TYR A 259 28.26 9.84 8.36
N ASN A 260 29.31 9.89 7.55
CA ASN A 260 29.22 10.06 6.09
C ASN A 260 28.48 8.89 5.42
N ILE A 261 28.71 7.65 5.86
CA ILE A 261 27.99 6.47 5.36
C ILE A 261 26.49 6.62 5.65
N ILE A 262 26.12 7.01 6.87
CA ILE A 262 24.71 7.18 7.26
C ILE A 262 24.08 8.31 6.46
N GLU A 263 24.78 9.44 6.33
CA GLU A 263 24.29 10.59 5.56
C GLU A 263 24.01 10.20 4.11
N ARG A 264 24.94 9.48 3.46
CA ARG A 264 24.75 8.97 2.11
C ARG A 264 23.55 8.03 2.03
N ASP A 265 23.45 7.05 2.93
CA ASP A 265 22.33 6.09 2.95
C ASP A 265 20.97 6.79 3.15
N LEU A 266 20.91 7.88 3.93
CA LEU A 266 19.71 8.69 4.10
C LEU A 266 19.38 9.50 2.83
N LYS A 267 20.38 10.12 2.18
CA LYS A 267 20.20 10.88 0.94
C LYS A 267 19.76 10.01 -0.23
N GLU A 268 20.28 8.78 -0.31
CA GLU A 268 19.95 7.80 -1.37
C GLU A 268 18.65 7.02 -1.11
N ASN A 269 17.93 7.34 -0.03
CA ASN A 269 16.75 6.57 0.41
C ASN A 269 17.01 5.06 0.56
N ASN A 270 18.19 4.68 1.05
CA ASN A 270 18.59 3.29 1.21
C ASN A 270 17.89 2.64 2.42
N THR A 271 16.60 2.34 2.28
CA THR A 271 15.80 1.73 3.36
C THR A 271 16.32 0.37 3.83
N GLY A 272 17.15 -0.29 3.01
CA GLY A 272 17.85 -1.53 3.33
C GLY A 272 18.90 -1.37 4.44
N ALA A 273 19.50 -0.18 4.58
CA ALA A 273 20.49 0.14 5.61
C ALA A 273 19.91 0.25 7.02
N PHE A 274 18.59 0.38 7.15
CA PHE A 274 17.91 0.66 8.41
C PHE A 274 16.94 -0.45 8.81
N ARG A 275 16.77 -0.63 10.13
CA ARG A 275 15.60 -1.26 10.73
C ARG A 275 14.58 -0.16 11.01
N TRP A 276 13.31 -0.50 11.09
CA TRP A 276 12.24 0.46 11.29
C TRP A 276 11.53 0.15 12.60
N LYS A 277 11.23 1.20 13.36
CA LYS A 277 10.33 1.13 14.53
C LYS A 277 8.87 1.30 14.09
N GLU A 278 7.95 0.98 15.01
CA GLU A 278 6.49 1.10 14.77
C GLU A 278 6.07 2.54 14.45
N ASP A 279 6.82 3.53 14.92
CA ASP A 279 6.60 4.96 14.70
C ASP A 279 7.22 5.52 13.40
N GLY A 280 7.85 4.68 12.56
CA GLY A 280 8.54 5.16 11.36
C GLY A 280 9.99 5.56 11.56
N THR A 281 10.52 5.57 12.79
CA THR A 281 11.90 6.00 13.03
C THR A 281 12.90 4.96 12.49
N PRO A 282 13.87 5.37 11.65
CA PRO A 282 14.94 4.49 11.20
C PRO A 282 15.94 4.21 12.33
N VAL A 283 16.41 2.96 12.40
CA VAL A 283 17.40 2.49 13.37
C VAL A 283 18.53 1.82 12.62
N LEU A 284 19.76 2.24 12.91
CA LEU A 284 20.97 1.76 12.22
C LEU A 284 21.11 0.22 12.27
N LYS A 285 21.31 -0.41 11.11
CA LYS A 285 21.83 -1.79 11.05
C LYS A 285 23.35 -1.74 11.16
N LYS A 286 23.89 -1.99 12.36
CA LYS A 286 25.33 -1.98 12.60
C LYS A 286 26.10 -2.96 11.69
N ARG A 287 25.47 -4.08 11.28
CA ARG A 287 26.00 -4.99 10.26
C ARG A 287 26.23 -4.34 8.89
N HIS A 288 25.29 -3.51 8.44
CA HIS A 288 25.41 -2.78 7.17
C HIS A 288 26.56 -1.78 7.25
N LEU A 289 26.62 -0.99 8.32
CA LEU A 289 27.71 -0.02 8.54
C LEU A 289 29.08 -0.70 8.59
N ALA A 290 29.22 -1.84 9.30
CA ALA A 290 30.47 -2.60 9.33
C ALA A 290 30.92 -3.05 7.93
N LYS A 291 29.98 -3.53 7.10
CA LYS A 291 30.27 -3.92 5.71
C LYS A 291 30.68 -2.72 4.85
N GLN A 292 30.03 -1.57 5.01
CA GLN A 292 30.38 -0.35 4.28
C GLN A 292 31.76 0.17 4.70
N MET A 293 32.08 0.13 6.01
CA MET A 293 33.40 0.45 6.51
C MET A 293 34.47 -0.48 5.95
N GLU A 294 34.22 -1.79 5.89
CA GLU A 294 35.15 -2.78 5.30
C GLU A 294 35.45 -2.47 3.83
N VAL A 295 34.43 -2.14 3.04
CA VAL A 295 34.60 -1.74 1.63
C VAL A 295 35.44 -0.46 1.52
N MET A 296 35.18 0.53 2.37
CA MET A 296 35.84 1.83 2.30
C MET A 296 37.28 1.80 2.78
N THR A 297 37.60 1.00 3.81
CA THR A 297 38.96 0.90 4.35
C THR A 297 39.79 -0.22 3.72
N ASN A 298 39.16 -1.08 2.92
CA ASN A 298 39.75 -2.32 2.39
C ASN A 298 40.35 -3.20 3.51
N GLN A 299 39.77 -3.13 4.72
CA GLN A 299 40.19 -3.90 5.88
C GLN A 299 38.99 -4.68 6.42
N LYS A 300 39.22 -5.93 6.80
CA LYS A 300 38.17 -6.78 7.36
C LYS A 300 37.63 -6.23 8.67
N ILE A 301 36.39 -5.73 8.65
CA ILE A 301 35.72 -5.16 9.82
C ILE A 301 34.49 -6.02 10.16
N THR A 302 34.58 -6.76 11.27
CA THR A 302 33.42 -7.52 11.77
C THR A 302 32.41 -6.60 12.46
N GLU A 303 31.14 -6.99 12.47
CA GLU A 303 30.09 -6.25 13.19
C GLU A 303 30.42 -6.08 14.68
N THR A 304 31.04 -7.08 15.31
CA THR A 304 31.47 -7.02 16.72
C THR A 304 32.54 -5.96 16.94
N ASN A 305 33.60 -5.96 16.14
CA ASN A 305 34.68 -4.98 16.25
C ASN A 305 34.17 -3.56 15.98
N PHE A 306 33.32 -3.42 14.96
CA PHE A 306 32.64 -2.16 14.66
C PHE A 306 31.86 -1.62 15.86
N LYS A 307 31.00 -2.46 16.47
CA LYS A 307 30.22 -2.08 17.66
C LYS A 307 31.10 -1.68 18.84
N GLN A 308 32.18 -2.41 19.09
CA GLN A 308 33.10 -2.10 20.18
C GLN A 308 33.84 -0.78 19.96
N THR A 309 34.32 -0.52 18.74
CA THR A 309 34.99 0.74 18.40
C THR A 309 34.02 1.92 18.49
N LEU A 310 32.80 1.78 17.99
CA LEU A 310 31.78 2.82 18.11
C LEU A 310 31.44 3.11 19.57
N LYS A 311 31.23 2.07 20.40
CA LYS A 311 30.95 2.21 21.84
C LYS A 311 32.11 2.86 22.61
N ARG A 312 33.37 2.60 22.23
CA ARG A 312 34.53 3.26 22.83
C ARG A 312 34.57 4.76 22.50
N CYS A 313 34.23 5.14 21.27
CA CYS A 313 34.12 6.54 20.88
C CYS A 313 32.95 7.24 21.58
N GLU A 314 31.78 6.60 21.61
CA GLU A 314 30.59 7.06 22.33
C GLU A 314 30.89 7.31 23.82
N LYS A 315 31.54 6.35 24.49
CA LYS A 315 31.92 6.50 25.90
C LYS A 315 32.80 7.74 26.11
N LYS A 316 33.84 7.94 25.29
CA LYS A 316 34.71 9.11 25.38
C LYS A 316 33.95 10.42 25.16
N ILE A 317 33.02 10.46 24.19
CA ILE A 317 32.18 11.63 23.96
C ILE A 317 31.30 11.91 25.18
N PHE A 318 30.74 10.87 25.81
CA PHE A 318 29.82 11.02 26.94
C PHE A 318 30.50 11.37 28.25
N ASP A 319 31.65 10.76 28.54
CA ASP A 319 32.42 11.03 29.76
C ASP A 319 32.87 12.50 29.81
N ASN A 320 33.17 13.09 28.64
CA ASN A 320 33.67 14.47 28.53
C ASN A 320 32.59 15.48 28.10
N TRP A 321 31.32 15.06 28.05
CA TRP A 321 30.21 15.89 27.56
C TRP A 321 30.03 17.19 28.36
N LYS A 322 30.14 17.10 29.69
CA LYS A 322 29.97 18.26 30.58
C LYS A 322 31.07 19.29 30.37
N GLU A 323 32.31 18.84 30.26
CA GLU A 323 33.48 19.71 30.07
C GLU A 323 33.39 20.47 28.73
N VAL A 324 32.95 19.80 27.66
CA VAL A 324 32.70 20.46 26.36
C VAL A 324 31.62 21.53 26.44
N ILE A 325 30.54 21.30 27.19
CA ILE A 325 29.49 22.31 27.37
C ILE A 325 30.01 23.48 28.21
N SER A 326 30.73 23.21 29.31
CA SER A 326 31.26 24.22 30.23
C SER A 326 32.39 25.08 29.65
N ASN A 327 33.11 24.60 28.63
CA ASN A 327 34.14 25.40 27.95
C ASN A 327 33.56 26.27 26.83
N ARG A 328 32.24 26.22 26.59
CA ARG A 328 31.57 26.88 25.46
C ARG A 328 30.52 27.93 25.88
N PHE A 329 30.09 27.87 27.13
CA PHE A 329 29.24 28.85 27.83
C PHE A 329 29.98 29.31 29.07
#